data_AF-W0IAY4-F1
#
_entry.id   AF-W0IAY4-F1
#
_cell.length_a   1.000
_cell.length_b   1.000
_cell.length_c   1.000
_cell.angle_alpha   90.00
_cell.angle_beta   90.00
_cell.angle_gamma   90.00
#
_symmetry.space_group_name_H-M   'P 1'
#
loop_
_entity.id
_entity.type
_entity.pdbx_description
1 polymer ?
#
loop_
_entity_poly.entity_id
_entity_poly.type
_entity_poly.pdbx_seq_one_letter_code
_entity_poly.pdbx_strand_id
1 'polypeptide(L)'
;MWIGSPKSASSLMADLAELHGRRVIVCSEVKPGDKFDEARVKLLTGGDRIKARRMRQDFFSFEPTHKLWLLGNHRPEVGTGGFAFWRRMRLIPFERVVSDDRKIDNLADILVTEEGPGILNWLIEGARRYLAGDKDLTGPQRVRIATTAYAETEDHTAASSTNAAPARPTSEPSRPASTRSTRPGAKMKGPRPSPPEHSPSGPANWPGWPRPRR
;
A
#
# COMPACT_ATOMS: atom_id res chain seq x y z
N MET A 1 14.47 4.71 0.83
CA MET A 1 14.53 5.91 1.71
C MET A 1 13.45 5.84 2.79
N TRP A 2 12.17 5.73 2.45
CA TRP A 2 11.02 5.56 3.38
C TRP A 2 10.37 4.15 3.31
N ILE A 3 11.03 3.22 2.62
CA ILE A 3 10.68 1.80 2.45
C ILE A 3 11.98 1.01 2.63
N GLY A 4 11.87 -0.22 3.14
CA GLY A 4 12.95 -1.18 3.28
C GLY A 4 13.73 -1.04 4.60
N SER A 5 14.86 -1.75 4.70
CA SER A 5 15.66 -1.88 5.93
C SER A 5 16.16 -0.52 6.49
N PRO A 6 16.33 -0.40 7.82
CA PRO A 6 16.75 0.85 8.45
C PRO A 6 18.18 1.27 8.05
N LYS A 7 18.29 2.37 7.30
CA LYS A 7 19.57 3.07 7.03
C LYS A 7 20.21 3.68 8.29
N SER A 8 21.53 3.81 8.28
CA SER A 8 22.30 4.51 9.32
C SER A 8 21.95 6.01 9.39
N ALA A 9 21.99 6.61 10.58
CA ALA A 9 21.57 7.99 10.78
C ALA A 9 22.31 9.00 9.88
N SER A 10 23.62 8.83 9.64
CA SER A 10 24.37 9.75 8.77
C SER A 10 24.09 9.58 7.27
N SER A 11 23.66 8.40 6.81
CA SER A 11 23.22 8.23 5.42
C SER A 11 21.81 8.78 5.25
N LEU A 12 20.90 8.50 6.19
CA LEU A 12 19.55 9.06 6.22
C LEU A 12 19.54 10.59 6.20
N MET A 13 20.43 11.26 6.94
CA MET A 13 20.49 12.72 6.94
C MET A 13 20.95 13.32 5.60
N ALA A 14 21.72 12.56 4.80
CA ALA A 14 22.12 12.94 3.44
C ALA A 14 20.99 12.66 2.44
N ASP A 15 20.38 11.46 2.48
CA ASP A 15 19.12 11.11 1.78
C ASP A 15 18.08 12.26 1.93
N LEU A 16 17.86 12.73 3.16
CA LEU A 16 16.93 13.83 3.45
C LEU A 16 17.40 15.20 2.89
N ALA A 17 18.71 15.44 2.78
CA ALA A 17 19.25 16.69 2.27
C ALA A 17 19.22 16.80 0.73
N GLU A 18 19.09 15.67 0.02
CA GLU A 18 18.87 15.62 -1.44
C GLU A 18 17.43 15.98 -1.83
N LEU A 19 16.49 15.80 -0.90
CA LEU A 19 15.10 16.22 -1.08
C LEU A 19 15.04 17.75 -1.26
N HIS A 20 15.55 18.51 -0.28
CA HIS A 20 15.38 19.97 -0.18
C HIS A 20 15.40 20.72 -1.53
N GLY A 21 14.24 21.31 -1.90
CA GLY A 21 14.06 22.10 -3.13
C GLY A 21 13.56 21.33 -4.36
N ARG A 22 13.62 19.99 -4.38
CA ARG A 22 12.91 19.18 -5.41
C ARG A 22 11.38 19.32 -5.25
N ARG A 23 10.61 18.94 -6.27
CA ARG A 23 9.13 18.96 -6.25
C ARG A 23 8.47 17.61 -6.39
N VAL A 24 9.07 16.71 -7.16
CA VAL A 24 8.65 15.30 -7.31
C VAL A 24 9.84 14.43 -6.96
N ILE A 25 9.61 13.37 -6.18
CA ILE A 25 10.59 12.32 -5.90
C ILE A 25 9.92 10.99 -6.25
N VAL A 26 10.61 10.17 -7.05
CA VAL A 26 10.12 8.87 -7.51
C VAL A 26 10.94 7.76 -6.89
N CYS A 27 10.27 6.71 -6.42
CA CYS A 27 10.88 5.44 -6.04
C CYS A 27 10.25 4.32 -6.89
N SER A 28 11.07 3.56 -7.62
CA SER A 28 10.64 2.50 -8.54
C SER A 28 11.05 1.09 -8.08
N GLU A 29 11.88 0.99 -7.04
CA GLU A 29 12.31 -0.28 -6.46
C GLU A 29 11.41 -0.64 -5.27
N VAL A 30 10.42 -1.51 -5.52
CA VAL A 30 9.64 -2.19 -4.48
C VAL A 30 9.74 -3.70 -4.70
N LYS A 31 10.24 -4.42 -3.70
CA LYS A 31 10.40 -5.87 -3.70
C LYS A 31 9.26 -6.53 -2.90
N PRO A 32 8.93 -7.81 -3.15
CA PRO A 32 8.05 -8.57 -2.26
C PRO A 32 8.58 -8.55 -0.82
N GLY A 33 7.71 -8.25 0.16
CA GLY A 33 8.10 -8.16 1.57
C GLY A 33 8.85 -6.89 1.98
N ASP A 34 9.01 -5.89 1.09
CA ASP A 34 9.39 -4.54 1.53
C ASP A 34 8.31 -3.97 2.46
N LYS A 35 8.72 -3.18 3.45
CA LYS A 35 7.81 -2.56 4.43
C LYS A 35 7.96 -1.05 4.45
N PHE A 36 6.85 -0.33 4.62
CA PHE A 36 6.87 1.12 4.83
C PHE A 36 7.43 1.48 6.20
N ASP A 37 8.35 2.45 6.22
CA ASP A 37 8.68 3.17 7.43
C ASP A 37 7.62 4.26 7.66
N GLU A 38 6.58 3.91 8.43
CA GLU A 38 5.48 4.81 8.72
C GLU A 38 5.93 6.13 9.35
N ALA A 39 7.00 6.14 10.17
CA ALA A 39 7.49 7.35 10.83
C ALA A 39 8.16 8.28 9.81
N ARG A 40 9.01 7.74 8.92
CA ARG A 40 9.60 8.49 7.81
C ARG A 40 8.53 8.97 6.83
N VAL A 41 7.51 8.17 6.49
CA VAL A 41 6.41 8.63 5.62
C VAL A 41 5.62 9.77 6.28
N LYS A 42 5.28 9.67 7.57
CA LYS A 42 4.54 10.71 8.31
C LYS A 42 5.34 12.02 8.42
N LEU A 43 6.66 11.94 8.57
CA LEU A 43 7.60 13.09 8.55
C LEU A 43 7.72 13.72 7.16
N LEU A 44 8.03 12.92 6.14
CA LEU A 44 8.24 13.39 4.75
C LEU A 44 6.98 13.95 4.07
N THR A 45 5.81 13.63 4.61
CA THR A 45 4.50 14.13 4.16
C THR A 45 3.76 14.85 5.31
N GLY A 46 4.50 15.37 6.28
CA GLY A 46 4.01 16.26 7.33
C GLY A 46 4.03 17.72 6.92
N GLY A 47 3.77 18.61 7.88
CA GLY A 47 4.10 20.03 7.79
C GLY A 47 5.38 20.40 8.55
N ASP A 48 5.92 19.46 9.33
CA ASP A 48 7.03 19.69 10.24
C ASP A 48 8.37 19.88 9.50
N ARG A 49 9.23 20.76 10.01
CA ARG A 49 10.53 21.04 9.40
C ARG A 49 11.47 19.84 9.50
N ILE A 50 11.88 19.31 8.36
CA ILE A 50 12.86 18.23 8.24
C ILE A 50 14.24 18.81 8.52
N LYS A 51 14.90 18.33 9.58
CA LYS A 51 16.34 18.57 9.82
C LYS A 51 17.17 17.58 9.01
N ALA A 52 18.18 18.06 8.29
CA ALA A 52 19.06 17.26 7.44
C ALA A 52 20.50 17.82 7.46
N ARG A 53 21.46 17.10 6.85
CA ARG A 53 22.80 17.62 6.55
C ARG A 53 23.34 16.97 5.28
N ARG A 54 24.07 17.70 4.45
CA ARG A 54 24.84 17.10 3.36
C ARG A 54 26.11 16.46 3.92
N MET A 55 26.72 15.55 3.15
CA MET A 55 27.90 14.82 3.61
C MET A 55 29.08 15.79 3.85
N ARG A 56 29.59 15.83 5.08
CA ARG A 56 30.62 16.78 5.56
C ARG A 56 30.20 18.27 5.49
N GLN A 57 28.91 18.56 5.67
CA GLN A 57 28.39 19.92 5.81
C GLN A 57 27.51 20.06 7.06
N ASP A 58 27.21 21.29 7.43
CA ASP A 58 26.39 21.64 8.59
C ASP A 58 24.93 21.18 8.48
N PHE A 59 24.24 21.20 9.62
CA PHE A 59 22.81 20.92 9.69
C PHE A 59 21.99 22.11 9.22
N PHE A 60 20.94 21.84 8.45
CA PHE A 60 19.90 22.80 8.10
C PHE A 60 18.52 22.17 8.26
N SER A 61 17.47 23.01 8.34
CA SER A 61 16.09 22.55 8.49
C SER A 61 15.18 23.21 7.47
N PHE A 62 14.41 22.42 6.73
CA PHE A 62 13.56 22.89 5.62
C PHE A 62 12.14 22.31 5.70
N GLU A 63 11.18 22.92 5.00
CA GLU A 63 9.80 22.43 4.93
C GLU A 63 9.62 21.40 3.80
N PRO A 64 8.79 20.35 3.99
CA PRO A 64 8.53 19.36 2.96
C PRO A 64 8.06 19.99 1.65
N THR A 65 8.91 19.91 0.62
CA THR A 65 8.73 20.61 -0.67
C THR A 65 8.21 19.68 -1.78
N HIS A 66 7.92 18.42 -1.42
CA HIS A 66 7.89 17.24 -2.28
C HIS A 66 6.52 16.58 -2.37
N LYS A 67 6.22 16.03 -3.54
CA LYS A 67 5.33 14.88 -3.65
C LYS A 67 6.16 13.60 -3.82
N LEU A 68 6.04 12.68 -2.88
CA LEU A 68 6.56 11.33 -3.01
C LEU A 68 5.67 10.53 -3.96
N TRP A 69 6.31 9.79 -4.88
CA TRP A 69 5.69 8.80 -5.74
C TRP A 69 6.35 7.45 -5.56
N LEU A 70 5.54 6.39 -5.58
CA LEU A 70 5.98 5.01 -5.56
C LEU A 70 5.42 4.31 -6.79
N LEU A 71 6.28 3.67 -7.56
CA LEU A 71 5.92 2.79 -8.67
C LEU A 71 6.49 1.40 -8.39
N GLY A 72 5.73 0.38 -8.76
CA GLY A 72 6.11 -1.02 -8.54
C GLY A 72 4.93 -1.95 -8.74
N ASN A 73 5.22 -3.21 -9.03
CA ASN A 73 4.21 -4.28 -9.18
C ASN A 73 3.81 -4.91 -7.84
N HIS A 74 4.54 -4.59 -6.77
CA HIS A 74 4.30 -5.05 -5.41
C HIS A 74 3.88 -3.88 -4.53
N ARG A 75 3.01 -4.16 -3.55
CA ARG A 75 2.62 -3.23 -2.50
C ARG A 75 3.50 -3.52 -1.29
N PRO A 76 4.18 -2.54 -0.67
CA PRO A 76 4.91 -2.78 0.58
C PRO A 76 3.93 -3.07 1.72
N GLU A 77 4.37 -3.79 2.75
CA GLU A 77 3.60 -3.96 3.98
C GLU A 77 3.47 -2.64 4.76
N VAL A 78 2.40 -2.51 5.55
CA VAL A 78 2.16 -1.45 6.52
C VAL A 78 2.13 -2.08 7.93
N GLY A 79 2.71 -1.41 8.93
CA GLY A 79 3.01 -2.07 10.22
C GLY A 79 1.90 -1.99 11.26
N THR A 80 1.24 -0.83 11.34
CA THR A 80 0.17 -0.54 12.30
C THR A 80 -0.94 0.32 11.68
N GLY A 81 -0.75 0.84 10.46
CA GLY A 81 -1.85 1.23 9.58
C GLY A 81 -2.71 2.40 10.05
N GLY A 82 -2.33 3.12 11.10
CA GLY A 82 -3.22 4.13 11.70
C GLY A 82 -3.67 5.20 10.70
N PHE A 83 -4.92 5.68 10.81
CA PHE A 83 -5.57 6.69 9.95
C PHE A 83 -4.67 7.85 9.47
N ALA A 84 -3.75 8.31 10.33
CA ALA A 84 -2.77 9.34 10.00
C ALA A 84 -1.83 8.98 8.83
N PHE A 85 -1.55 7.69 8.60
CA PHE A 85 -0.82 7.15 7.46
C PHE A 85 -1.72 7.08 6.22
N TRP A 86 -2.82 6.30 6.28
CA TRP A 86 -3.69 6.08 5.11
C TRP A 86 -4.25 7.35 4.50
N ARG A 87 -4.58 8.38 5.30
CA ARG A 87 -5.07 9.67 4.76
C ARG A 87 -4.08 10.36 3.80
N ARG A 88 -2.78 10.06 3.92
CA ARG A 88 -1.68 10.59 3.08
C ARG A 88 -1.42 9.74 1.83
N MET A 89 -1.81 8.47 1.83
CA MET A 89 -1.58 7.55 0.71
C MET A 89 -2.72 7.61 -0.30
N ARG A 90 -2.40 7.33 -1.57
CA ARG A 90 -3.36 7.04 -2.64
C ARG A 90 -2.80 5.93 -3.52
N LEU A 91 -3.44 4.76 -3.53
CA LEU A 91 -3.09 3.67 -4.45
C LEU A 91 -3.76 3.94 -5.80
N ILE A 92 -2.95 4.22 -6.83
CA ILE A 92 -3.41 4.37 -8.21
C ILE A 92 -3.11 3.05 -8.93
N PRO A 93 -4.09 2.14 -9.10
CA PRO A 93 -3.86 0.91 -9.84
C PRO A 93 -3.68 1.18 -11.34
N PHE A 94 -2.99 0.28 -12.03
CA PHE A 94 -2.81 0.27 -13.49
C PHE A 94 -3.25 -1.09 -14.05
N GLU A 95 -4.55 -1.37 -14.00
CA GLU A 95 -5.12 -2.69 -14.36
C GLU A 95 -5.18 -2.96 -15.87
N ARG A 96 -4.96 -1.95 -16.73
CA ARG A 96 -5.11 -2.09 -18.17
C ARG A 96 -3.79 -2.43 -18.85
N VAL A 97 -3.63 -3.71 -19.20
CA VAL A 97 -2.54 -4.19 -20.06
C VAL A 97 -2.72 -3.64 -21.48
N VAL A 98 -1.62 -3.14 -22.06
CA VAL A 98 -1.50 -2.82 -23.48
C VAL A 98 -0.88 -4.03 -24.19
N SER A 99 -1.52 -4.50 -25.25
CA SER A 99 -1.03 -5.63 -26.06
C SER A 99 0.12 -5.21 -26.97
N ASP A 100 0.96 -6.17 -27.34
CA ASP A 100 2.27 -5.90 -27.97
C ASP A 100 2.17 -5.16 -29.31
N ASP A 101 1.11 -5.42 -30.09
CA ASP A 101 0.73 -4.72 -31.32
C ASP A 101 0.45 -3.21 -31.15
N ARG A 102 0.29 -2.75 -29.91
CA ARG A 102 -0.02 -1.35 -29.54
C ARG A 102 0.96 -0.76 -28.52
N LYS A 103 2.07 -1.45 -28.26
CA LYS A 103 3.19 -0.88 -27.50
C LYS A 103 3.96 0.10 -28.38
N ILE A 104 4.48 1.16 -27.77
CA ILE A 104 5.28 2.20 -28.39
C ILE A 104 6.45 2.42 -27.43
N ASP A 105 7.64 1.93 -27.78
CA ASP A 105 8.76 1.84 -26.83
C ASP A 105 9.29 3.22 -26.41
N ASN A 106 9.25 4.19 -27.32
CA ASN A 106 9.61 5.60 -27.09
C ASN A 106 8.41 6.51 -26.76
N LEU A 107 7.32 5.96 -26.22
CA LEU A 107 6.09 6.73 -25.92
C LEU A 107 6.35 7.95 -25.02
N ALA A 108 7.30 7.86 -24.09
CA ALA A 108 7.65 8.97 -23.20
C ALA A 108 8.22 10.17 -23.98
N ASP A 109 9.11 9.91 -24.95
CA ASP A 109 9.73 10.95 -25.76
C ASP A 109 8.70 11.58 -26.71
N ILE A 110 7.86 10.77 -27.36
CA ILE A 110 6.75 11.22 -28.19
C ILE A 110 5.81 12.15 -27.40
N LEU A 111 5.39 11.74 -26.19
CA LEU A 111 4.54 12.57 -25.33
C LEU A 111 5.19 13.89 -24.90
N VAL A 112 6.51 13.95 -24.79
CA VAL A 112 7.24 15.20 -24.47
C VAL A 112 7.41 16.08 -25.70
N THR A 113 7.75 15.51 -26.85
CA THR A 113 8.06 16.25 -28.09
C THR A 113 6.81 16.72 -28.84
N GLU A 114 5.77 15.90 -28.92
CA GLU A 114 4.57 16.19 -29.71
C GLU A 114 3.44 16.77 -28.85
N GLU A 115 3.16 16.14 -27.70
CA GLU A 115 2.03 16.50 -26.81
C GLU A 115 2.44 17.37 -25.60
N GLY A 116 3.74 17.64 -25.42
CA GLY A 116 4.29 18.32 -24.24
C GLY A 116 3.61 19.66 -23.87
N PRO A 117 3.37 20.58 -24.82
CA PRO A 117 2.64 21.82 -24.57
C PRO A 117 1.19 21.59 -24.13
N GLY A 118 0.51 20.58 -24.68
CA GLY A 118 -0.86 20.20 -24.31
C GLY A 118 -0.93 19.63 -22.89
N ILE A 119 0.01 18.74 -22.54
CA ILE A 119 0.17 18.17 -21.19
C ILE A 119 0.46 19.28 -20.17
N LEU A 120 1.38 20.20 -20.49
CA LEU A 120 1.71 21.34 -19.62
C LEU A 120 0.49 22.26 -19.41
N ASN A 121 -0.25 22.60 -20.46
CA ASN A 121 -1.47 23.40 -20.35
C ASN A 121 -2.54 22.70 -19.50
N TRP A 122 -2.72 21.39 -19.67
CA TRP A 122 -3.63 20.59 -18.84
C TRP A 122 -3.23 20.57 -17.36
N LEU A 123 -1.93 20.50 -17.06
CA LEU A 123 -1.40 20.62 -15.69
C LEU A 123 -1.62 22.02 -15.10
N ILE A 124 -1.43 23.09 -15.88
CA ILE A 124 -1.69 24.48 -15.47
C ILE A 124 -3.18 24.68 -15.16
N GLU A 125 -4.08 24.23 -16.03
CA GLU A 125 -5.53 24.32 -15.81
C GLU A 125 -6.00 23.41 -14.66
N GLY A 126 -5.33 22.27 -14.44
CA GLY A 126 -5.50 21.46 -13.24
C GLY A 126 -5.13 22.22 -11.96
N ALA A 127 -3.95 22.85 -11.94
CA ALA A 127 -3.48 23.65 -10.82
C ALA A 127 -4.36 24.88 -10.55
N ARG A 128 -4.81 25.58 -11.60
CA ARG A 128 -5.72 26.74 -11.49
C ARG A 128 -7.04 26.35 -10.82
N ARG A 129 -7.69 25.28 -11.30
CA ARG A 129 -8.93 24.76 -10.68
C ARG A 129 -8.71 24.30 -9.24
N TYR A 130 -7.60 23.62 -8.97
CA TYR A 130 -7.24 23.18 -7.62
C TYR A 130 -7.07 24.35 -6.64
N LEU A 131 -6.37 25.42 -7.04
CA LEU A 131 -6.11 26.57 -6.18
C LEU A 131 -7.33 27.47 -5.97
N ALA A 132 -8.26 27.52 -6.94
CA ALA A 132 -9.46 28.35 -6.91
C ALA A 132 -10.68 27.67 -6.24
N GLY A 133 -10.73 26.34 -6.18
CA GLY A 133 -11.79 25.59 -5.50
C GLY A 133 -11.43 25.16 -4.08
N ASP A 134 -12.17 24.19 -3.54
CA ASP A 134 -12.05 23.69 -2.15
C ASP A 134 -10.75 22.91 -1.84
N LYS A 135 -9.79 22.86 -2.79
CA LYS A 135 -8.50 22.17 -2.66
C LYS A 135 -8.61 20.68 -2.33
N ASP A 136 -9.68 20.02 -2.79
CA ASP A 136 -9.87 18.58 -2.62
C ASP A 136 -8.81 17.75 -3.36
N LEU A 137 -8.28 16.74 -2.67
CA LEU A 137 -7.40 15.68 -3.19
C LEU A 137 -7.90 14.28 -2.77
N THR A 138 -9.21 14.13 -2.56
CA THR A 138 -9.85 12.83 -2.31
C THR A 138 -9.77 11.95 -3.55
N GLY A 139 -10.02 12.53 -4.73
CA GLY A 139 -9.73 11.93 -6.03
C GLY A 139 -10.74 10.86 -6.50
N PRO A 140 -10.47 10.21 -7.65
CA PRO A 140 -11.43 9.32 -8.31
C PRO A 140 -11.84 8.11 -7.45
N GLN A 141 -13.11 7.69 -7.55
CA GLN A 141 -13.66 6.57 -6.78
C GLN A 141 -12.83 5.28 -6.89
N ARG A 142 -12.28 4.97 -8.08
CA ARG A 142 -11.34 3.85 -8.31
C ARG A 142 -10.10 3.91 -7.40
N VAL A 143 -9.50 5.09 -7.26
CA VAL A 143 -8.31 5.31 -6.40
C VAL A 143 -8.70 5.21 -4.92
N ARG A 144 -9.88 5.71 -4.55
CA ARG A 144 -10.42 5.60 -3.18
C ARG A 144 -10.62 4.13 -2.79
N ILE A 145 -11.39 3.37 -3.59
CA ILE A 145 -11.66 1.95 -3.35
C ILE A 145 -10.37 1.15 -3.27
N ALA A 146 -9.43 1.34 -4.20
CA ALA A 146 -8.14 0.65 -4.18
C ALA A 146 -7.30 0.97 -2.94
N THR A 147 -7.36 2.23 -2.45
CA THR A 147 -6.65 2.63 -1.22
C THR A 147 -7.33 2.06 0.03
N THR A 148 -8.66 2.07 0.10
CA THR A 148 -9.44 1.51 1.22
C THR A 148 -9.28 0.01 1.33
N ALA A 149 -9.43 -0.74 0.24
CA ALA A 149 -9.26 -2.20 0.25
C ALA A 149 -7.84 -2.63 0.65
N TYR A 150 -6.82 -1.82 0.30
CA TYR A 150 -5.44 -2.03 0.74
C TYR A 150 -5.26 -1.69 2.23
N ALA A 151 -5.92 -0.66 2.76
CA ALA A 151 -5.92 -0.39 4.20
C ALA A 151 -6.54 -1.54 5.00
N GLU A 152 -7.71 -2.03 4.56
CA GLU A 152 -8.43 -3.13 5.18
C GLU A 152 -7.58 -4.42 5.21
N THR A 153 -6.84 -4.75 4.13
CA THR A 153 -5.98 -5.95 4.12
C THR A 153 -4.83 -5.90 5.14
N GLU A 154 -4.22 -4.73 5.36
CA GLU A 154 -3.11 -4.58 6.32
C GLU A 154 -3.62 -4.48 7.76
N ASP A 155 -4.75 -3.80 8.00
CA ASP A 155 -5.37 -3.70 9.33
C ASP A 155 -5.85 -5.09 9.82
N HIS A 156 -6.36 -5.95 8.93
CA HIS A 156 -6.75 -7.32 9.27
C HIS A 156 -5.58 -8.23 9.66
N THR A 157 -4.35 -7.97 9.19
CA THR A 157 -3.18 -8.79 9.57
C THR A 157 -2.75 -8.55 11.02
N ALA A 158 -3.11 -7.42 11.64
CA ALA A 158 -2.88 -7.20 13.07
C ALA A 158 -3.74 -8.12 13.97
N ALA A 159 -4.94 -8.51 13.51
CA ALA A 159 -5.92 -9.24 14.31
C ALA A 159 -5.64 -10.74 14.47
N SER A 160 -4.86 -11.37 13.59
CA SER A 160 -4.64 -12.83 13.61
C SER A 160 -3.63 -13.32 14.66
N SER A 161 -3.08 -12.42 15.48
CA SER A 161 -2.08 -12.75 16.52
C SER A 161 -2.66 -13.41 17.78
N THR A 162 -3.99 -13.53 17.90
CA THR A 162 -4.66 -14.21 19.02
C THR A 162 -4.84 -15.72 18.76
N ASN A 163 -3.75 -16.46 18.55
CA ASN A 163 -3.75 -17.91 18.76
C ASN A 163 -3.35 -18.22 20.21
N ALA A 164 -4.19 -17.76 21.14
CA ALA A 164 -4.00 -18.01 22.57
C ALA A 164 -4.26 -19.48 22.87
N ALA A 165 -3.19 -20.28 22.92
CA ALA A 165 -3.24 -21.67 23.32
C ALA A 165 -3.95 -21.78 24.70
N PRO A 166 -4.98 -22.63 24.86
CA PRO A 166 -5.77 -22.67 26.08
C PRO A 166 -4.89 -23.08 27.27
N ALA A 167 -4.72 -22.14 28.21
CA ALA A 167 -3.89 -22.34 29.39
C ALA A 167 -4.43 -23.51 30.23
N ARG A 168 -3.56 -24.48 30.54
CA ARG A 168 -3.89 -25.54 31.49
C ARG A 168 -4.01 -24.96 32.90
N PRO A 169 -5.12 -25.17 33.63
CA PRO A 169 -5.16 -24.86 35.04
C PRO A 169 -4.36 -25.90 35.85
N THR A 170 -3.36 -25.40 36.58
CA THR A 170 -2.79 -26.01 37.80
C THR A 170 -3.17 -25.07 38.97
N SER A 171 -3.37 -25.50 40.22
CA SER A 171 -3.04 -26.76 40.92
C SER A 171 -4.30 -27.32 41.65
N GLU A 172 -4.37 -28.05 42.78
CA GLU A 172 -3.45 -28.53 43.85
C GLU A 172 -3.98 -29.93 44.37
N PRO A 173 -3.33 -30.63 45.33
CA PRO A 173 -3.39 -32.09 45.42
C PRO A 173 -4.24 -32.70 46.56
N SER A 174 -4.66 -33.96 46.38
CA SER A 174 -4.90 -34.92 47.46
C SER A 174 -4.73 -36.39 47.00
N ARG A 175 -4.54 -37.32 47.95
CA ARG A 175 -4.25 -38.77 47.76
C ARG A 175 -5.16 -39.58 48.72
N PRO A 176 -5.28 -40.92 48.62
CA PRO A 176 -5.37 -41.78 47.42
C PRO A 176 -6.40 -42.95 47.53
N ALA A 177 -6.90 -43.46 46.38
CA ALA A 177 -7.45 -44.82 46.21
C ALA A 177 -7.34 -45.20 44.71
N SER A 178 -6.82 -46.34 44.24
CA SER A 178 -7.27 -47.74 44.45
C SER A 178 -8.68 -47.95 43.86
N THR A 179 -8.90 -48.54 42.67
CA THR A 179 -8.39 -49.86 42.19
C THR A 179 -8.44 -50.05 40.64
N ARG A 180 -7.61 -50.98 40.15
CA ARG A 180 -7.81 -52.01 39.07
C ARG A 180 -8.90 -51.79 37.97
N SER A 181 -8.52 -51.82 36.67
CA SER A 181 -8.78 -52.96 35.73
C SER A 181 -8.95 -52.62 34.21
N THR A 182 -8.34 -53.46 33.36
CA THR A 182 -8.74 -53.92 31.99
C THR A 182 -9.14 -52.97 30.82
N ARG A 183 -8.32 -53.06 29.74
CA ARG A 183 -8.67 -52.98 28.29
C ARG A 183 -9.76 -53.99 27.85
N PRO A 184 -10.23 -54.03 26.57
CA PRO A 184 -10.44 -52.98 25.54
C PRO A 184 -11.82 -53.13 24.81
N GLY A 185 -12.16 -52.29 23.80
CA GLY A 185 -13.33 -52.61 22.95
C GLY A 185 -13.66 -51.72 21.73
N ALA A 186 -13.92 -52.40 20.60
CA ALA A 186 -14.83 -52.05 19.48
C ALA A 186 -14.58 -50.84 18.54
N LYS A 187 -15.02 -51.02 17.28
CA LYS A 187 -15.03 -50.07 16.15
C LYS A 187 -16.47 -49.56 15.93
N MET A 188 -16.65 -48.42 15.24
CA MET A 188 -17.42 -48.39 13.98
C MET A 188 -17.24 -47.09 13.16
N LYS A 189 -17.77 -47.07 11.92
CA LYS A 189 -17.70 -45.95 10.96
C LYS A 189 -19.05 -45.22 10.86
N GLY A 190 -19.00 -43.94 10.48
CA GLY A 190 -20.13 -43.19 9.91
C GLY A 190 -19.70 -42.48 8.60
N PRO A 191 -20.63 -42.19 7.65
CA PRO A 191 -20.29 -41.67 6.33
C PRO A 191 -20.20 -40.13 6.24
N ARG A 192 -19.63 -39.62 5.14
CA ARG A 192 -19.67 -38.19 4.75
C ARG A 192 -20.92 -37.88 3.91
N PRO A 193 -21.51 -36.69 4.00
CA PRO A 193 -22.42 -36.13 3.00
C PRO A 193 -21.65 -35.43 1.85
N SER A 194 -22.30 -35.24 0.71
CA SER A 194 -21.81 -34.49 -0.47
C SER A 194 -22.43 -33.08 -0.54
N PRO A 195 -21.75 -32.09 -1.15
CA PRO A 195 -22.33 -30.76 -1.42
C PRO A 195 -23.18 -30.74 -2.71
N PRO A 196 -24.12 -29.78 -2.87
CA PRO A 196 -24.91 -29.61 -4.08
C PRO A 196 -24.21 -28.73 -5.14
N GLU A 197 -24.62 -28.89 -6.41
CA GLU A 197 -24.17 -28.08 -7.54
C GLU A 197 -24.99 -26.79 -7.71
N HIS A 198 -24.39 -25.74 -8.29
CA HIS A 198 -25.09 -24.56 -8.80
C HIS A 198 -24.50 -24.14 -10.17
N SER A 199 -25.37 -23.92 -11.15
CA SER A 199 -25.02 -23.59 -12.53
C SER A 199 -24.62 -22.11 -12.72
N PRO A 200 -23.77 -21.78 -13.71
CA PRO A 200 -23.28 -20.42 -13.92
C PRO A 200 -24.32 -19.52 -14.62
N SER A 201 -24.41 -18.26 -14.19
CA SER A 201 -25.13 -17.18 -14.88
C SER A 201 -24.21 -16.42 -15.84
N GLY A 202 -24.77 -15.95 -16.97
CA GLY A 202 -24.02 -15.28 -18.04
C GLY A 202 -23.65 -13.81 -17.74
N PRO A 203 -22.75 -13.21 -18.54
CA PRO A 203 -22.23 -11.86 -18.30
C PRO A 203 -23.24 -10.75 -18.65
N ALA A 204 -23.27 -9.69 -17.82
CA ALA A 204 -24.07 -8.49 -18.07
C ALA A 204 -23.33 -7.47 -18.96
N ASN A 205 -24.06 -6.87 -19.90
CA ASN A 205 -23.56 -5.80 -20.77
C ASN A 205 -23.38 -4.47 -20.01
N TRP A 206 -22.35 -3.71 -20.38
CA TRP A 206 -22.12 -2.33 -19.94
C TRP A 206 -22.15 -1.37 -21.15
N PRO A 207 -22.74 -0.16 -21.02
CA PRO A 207 -22.79 0.81 -22.11
C PRO A 207 -21.41 1.44 -22.39
N GLY A 208 -21.11 1.70 -23.67
CA GLY A 208 -19.79 2.12 -24.14
C GLY A 208 -19.49 3.61 -24.05
N TRP A 209 -18.19 3.94 -24.02
CA TRP A 209 -17.69 5.32 -24.16
C TRP A 209 -17.80 5.83 -25.61
N PRO A 210 -18.06 7.14 -25.82
CA PRO A 210 -17.99 7.75 -27.14
C PRO A 210 -16.54 7.81 -27.64
N ARG A 211 -16.33 7.49 -28.93
CA ARG A 211 -15.05 7.74 -29.62
C ARG A 211 -15.05 9.18 -30.17
N PRO A 212 -13.90 9.89 -30.16
CA PRO A 212 -13.79 11.15 -30.89
C PRO A 212 -13.96 10.90 -32.40
N ARG A 213 -14.54 11.87 -33.10
CA ARG A 213 -14.58 11.89 -34.56
C ARG A 213 -13.22 12.33 -35.12
N ARG A 214 -12.93 11.89 -36.34
CA ARG A 214 -11.94 12.52 -37.22
C ARG A 214 -12.53 13.80 -37.81
#